data_AF-A0A8C4TB42-F1
#
_entry.id   AF-A0A8C4TB42-F1
#
_cell.length_a   1.000
_cell.length_b   1.000
_cell.length_c   1.000
_cell.angle_alpha   90.00
_cell.angle_beta   90.00
_cell.angle_gamma   90.00
#
_symmetry.space_group_name_H-M   'P 1'
#
loop_
_entity.id
_entity.type
_entity.pdbx_description
1 polymer ?
#
loop_
_entity_poly.entity_id
_entity_poly.type
_entity_poly.pdbx_seq_one_letter_code
_entity_poly.pdbx_strand_id
1 'polypeptide(L)'
;MCILILLKCAVVIIFELFEVNHIRTIYHMFIALLILFIISTLVVDFIDEGRLVLDFSLLVYAFGNFPLVVSTWLCMFLSTFTIPYALLHQWARQYRSARFKGLSCLWAGTLFLIFQTVVLGFLPTYVVLRNNFPPASRFIIILEQVKRSTCFFVIFFTFLIYIKVFRFKAPV
;
A
#
# COMPACT_ATOMS: atom_id res chain seq x y z
N MET A 1 8.12 0.28 18.83
CA MET A 1 9.59 0.31 18.91
C MET A 1 10.22 -0.99 18.42
N CYS A 2 9.82 -2.17 18.91
CA CYS A 2 10.36 -3.47 18.44
C CYS A 2 10.17 -3.76 16.95
N ILE A 3 9.01 -3.43 16.36
CA ILE A 3 8.78 -3.61 14.91
C ILE A 3 9.71 -2.72 14.08
N LEU A 4 9.99 -1.49 14.53
CA LEU A 4 10.86 -0.56 13.83
C LEU A 4 12.34 -1.01 13.89
N ILE A 5 12.73 -1.64 15.00
CA ILE A 5 14.07 -2.20 15.21
C ILE A 5 14.24 -3.49 14.39
N LEU A 6 13.25 -4.39 14.42
CA LEU A 6 13.26 -5.61 13.60
C LEU A 6 13.27 -5.30 12.10
N LEU A 7 12.49 -4.31 11.64
CA LEU A 7 12.47 -3.90 10.24
C LEU A 7 13.79 -3.25 9.82
N LYS A 8 14.40 -2.42 10.67
CA LYS A 8 15.73 -1.85 10.42
C LYS A 8 16.81 -2.95 10.36
N CYS A 9 16.79 -3.91 11.27
CA CYS A 9 17.74 -5.03 11.26
C CYS A 9 17.59 -5.92 10.02
N ALA A 10 16.36 -6.26 9.61
CA ALA A 10 16.12 -7.09 8.43
C ALA A 10 16.60 -6.41 7.13
N VAL A 11 16.37 -5.09 7.02
CA VAL A 11 16.84 -4.31 5.87
C VAL A 11 18.37 -4.22 5.86
N VAL A 12 19.00 -3.94 7.01
CA VAL A 12 20.48 -3.88 7.13
C VAL A 12 21.14 -5.21 6.74
N ILE A 13 20.58 -6.35 7.15
CA ILE A 13 21.15 -7.68 6.84
C ILE A 13 21.18 -7.94 5.33
N ILE A 14 20.16 -7.53 4.57
CA ILE A 14 20.16 -7.70 3.10
C ILE A 14 21.24 -6.83 2.45
N PHE A 15 21.40 -5.59 2.92
CA PHE A 15 22.42 -4.67 2.39
C PHE A 15 23.84 -5.14 2.71
N GLU A 16 24.08 -5.59 3.94
CA GLU A 16 25.37 -6.16 4.37
C GLU A 16 25.71 -7.45 3.62
N LEU A 17 24.71 -8.31 3.33
CA LEU A 17 24.92 -9.52 2.53
C LEU A 17 25.30 -9.19 1.07
N PHE A 18 24.77 -8.08 0.52
CA PHE A 18 25.06 -7.61 -0.83
C PHE A 18 26.47 -7.00 -0.98
N GLU A 19 27.12 -6.68 0.13
CA GLU A 19 28.48 -6.13 0.17
C GLU A 19 29.57 -7.21 -0.01
N VAL A 20 29.20 -8.49 0.10
CA VAL A 20 30.10 -9.60 -0.23
C VAL A 20 30.35 -9.61 -1.75
N ASN A 21 31.62 -9.49 -2.15
CA ASN A 21 32.05 -9.44 -3.56
C ASN A 21 31.47 -10.57 -4.44
N HIS A 22 31.19 -11.74 -3.85
CA HIS A 22 30.55 -12.86 -4.55
C HIS A 22 29.10 -12.58 -4.96
N ILE A 23 28.30 -11.91 -4.12
CA ILE A 23 26.89 -11.58 -4.44
C ILE A 23 26.79 -10.48 -5.48
N ARG A 24 27.66 -9.46 -5.40
CA ARG A 24 27.76 -8.41 -6.44
C ARG A 24 28.03 -9.00 -7.82
N THR A 25 28.92 -9.97 -7.90
CA THR A 25 29.26 -10.63 -9.17
C THR A 25 28.07 -11.42 -9.71
N ILE A 26 27.38 -12.19 -8.86
CA ILE A 26 26.16 -12.92 -9.23
C ILE A 26 25.07 -11.95 -9.74
N TYR A 27 24.90 -10.80 -9.08
CA TYR A 27 23.95 -9.77 -9.51
C TYR A 27 24.23 -9.23 -10.92
N HIS A 28 25.49 -8.91 -11.22
CA HIS A 28 25.87 -8.45 -12.56
C HIS A 28 25.72 -9.56 -13.61
N MET A 29 25.97 -10.83 -13.27
CA MET A 29 25.70 -11.96 -14.16
C MET A 29 24.20 -12.09 -14.47
N PHE A 30 23.32 -11.98 -13.47
CA PHE A 30 21.88 -12.00 -13.69
C PHE A 30 21.39 -10.83 -14.55
N ILE A 31 21.92 -9.62 -14.32
CA ILE A 31 21.61 -8.46 -15.18
C ILE A 31 22.06 -8.71 -16.61
N ALA A 32 23.29 -9.21 -16.81
CA ALA A 32 23.81 -9.50 -18.15
C ALA A 32 22.96 -10.55 -18.86
N LEU A 33 22.55 -11.62 -18.16
CA LEU A 33 21.64 -12.65 -18.69
C LEU A 33 20.28 -12.07 -19.04
N LEU A 34 19.73 -11.18 -18.22
CA LEU A 34 18.45 -10.52 -18.49
C LEU A 34 18.54 -9.60 -19.71
N ILE A 35 19.61 -8.82 -19.84
CA ILE A 35 19.86 -7.97 -21.02
C ILE A 35 20.02 -8.85 -22.27
N LEU A 36 20.79 -9.93 -22.20
CA LEU A 36 20.97 -10.86 -23.31
C LEU A 36 19.64 -11.51 -23.72
N PHE A 37 18.81 -11.88 -22.76
CA PHE A 37 17.47 -12.42 -23.03
C PHE A 37 16.59 -11.39 -23.74
N ILE A 38 16.55 -10.14 -23.26
CA ILE A 38 15.80 -9.04 -23.88
C ILE A 38 16.30 -8.78 -25.31
N ILE A 39 17.61 -8.71 -25.52
CA ILE A 39 18.20 -8.51 -26.85
C ILE A 39 17.87 -9.68 -27.77
N SER A 40 17.97 -10.92 -27.28
CA SER A 40 17.64 -12.11 -28.06
C SER A 40 16.18 -12.12 -28.48
N THR A 41 15.24 -11.79 -27.60
CA THR A 41 13.82 -11.66 -27.97
C THR A 41 13.61 -10.53 -28.98
N LEU A 42 14.25 -9.37 -28.79
CA LEU A 42 14.12 -8.24 -29.72
C LEU A 42 14.72 -8.54 -31.10
N VAL A 43 15.82 -9.29 -31.18
CA VAL A 43 16.45 -9.67 -32.44
C VAL A 43 15.59 -10.67 -33.19
N VAL A 44 14.99 -11.65 -32.50
CA VAL A 44 14.05 -12.60 -33.13
C VAL A 44 12.82 -11.86 -33.65
N ASP A 45 12.21 -10.99 -32.84
CA ASP A 45 11.05 -10.19 -33.24
C ASP A 45 11.38 -9.26 -34.43
N PHE A 46 12.60 -8.71 -34.48
CA PHE A 46 13.07 -7.87 -35.60
C PHE A 46 13.24 -8.65 -36.90
N ILE A 47 13.73 -9.90 -36.83
CA ILE A 47 13.91 -10.76 -38.01
C ILE A 47 12.56 -11.22 -38.55
N ASP A 48 11.61 -11.53 -37.67
CA ASP A 48 10.30 -12.07 -38.06
C ASP A 48 9.35 -10.98 -38.60
N GLU A 49 9.28 -9.79 -37.98
CA GLU A 49 8.34 -8.73 -38.41
C GLU A 49 8.99 -7.62 -39.27
N GLY A 50 10.32 -7.53 -39.34
CA GLY A 50 11.04 -6.56 -40.19
C GLY A 50 10.90 -5.09 -39.77
N ARG A 51 10.16 -4.79 -38.71
CA ARG A 51 10.11 -3.48 -38.04
C ARG A 51 10.36 -3.65 -36.56
N LEU A 52 11.20 -2.79 -35.99
CA LEU A 52 11.41 -2.68 -34.55
C LEU A 52 10.19 -1.99 -33.88
N VAL A 53 8.99 -2.53 -34.09
CA VAL A 53 7.85 -2.20 -33.25
C VAL A 53 8.09 -2.99 -31.98
N LEU A 54 8.76 -2.38 -30.99
CA LEU A 54 8.70 -2.92 -29.64
C LEU A 54 7.22 -3.01 -29.30
N ASP A 55 6.68 -4.23 -29.29
CA ASP A 55 5.28 -4.49 -29.02
C ASP A 55 5.03 -4.35 -27.51
N PHE A 56 5.27 -3.13 -27.01
CA PHE A 56 4.85 -2.68 -25.70
C PHE A 56 3.35 -2.84 -25.54
N SER A 57 2.59 -3.16 -26.60
CA SER A 57 1.19 -3.57 -26.54
C SER A 57 0.99 -4.75 -25.59
N LEU A 58 1.93 -5.70 -25.47
CA LEU A 58 1.84 -6.80 -24.50
C LEU A 58 1.99 -6.30 -23.05
N LEU A 59 2.87 -5.33 -22.84
CA LEU A 59 3.10 -4.67 -21.55
C LEU A 59 1.94 -3.73 -21.20
N VAL A 60 1.44 -2.94 -22.15
CA VAL A 60 0.26 -2.08 -22.03
C VAL A 60 -1.01 -2.91 -21.87
N TYR A 61 -1.09 -4.10 -22.46
CA TYR A 61 -2.17 -5.07 -22.25
C TYR A 61 -2.07 -5.71 -20.86
N ALA A 62 -0.87 -6.12 -20.43
CA ALA A 62 -0.63 -6.69 -19.10
C ALA A 62 -0.78 -5.67 -17.94
N PHE A 63 -0.43 -4.41 -18.16
CA PHE A 63 -0.59 -3.29 -17.22
C PHE A 63 -1.81 -2.41 -17.50
N GLY A 64 -2.68 -2.83 -18.44
CA GLY A 64 -3.84 -2.10 -18.93
C GLY A 64 -4.54 -1.23 -17.90
N ASN A 65 -4.83 0.00 -18.29
CA ASN A 65 -5.39 1.07 -17.46
C ASN A 65 -4.49 1.53 -16.30
N PHE A 66 -3.16 1.51 -16.49
CA PHE A 66 -2.19 2.06 -15.53
C PHE A 66 -2.56 3.43 -14.94
N PRO A 67 -3.06 4.42 -15.72
CA PRO A 67 -3.51 5.71 -15.16
C PRO A 67 -4.66 5.56 -14.16
N LEU A 68 -5.58 4.63 -14.41
CA LEU A 68 -6.74 4.36 -13.56
C LEU A 68 -6.33 3.65 -12.27
N VAL A 69 -5.31 2.78 -12.36
CA VAL A 69 -4.68 2.12 -11.20
C VAL A 69 -3.98 3.14 -10.32
N VAL A 70 -3.17 4.03 -10.92
CA VAL A 70 -2.45 5.10 -10.20
C VAL A 70 -3.44 6.09 -9.58
N SER A 71 -4.51 6.46 -10.30
CA SER A 71 -5.56 7.33 -9.77
C SER A 71 -6.30 6.69 -8.59
N THR A 72 -6.71 5.43 -8.72
CA THR A 72 -7.37 4.67 -7.64
C THR A 72 -6.44 4.53 -6.43
N TRP A 73 -5.16 4.26 -6.67
CA TRP A 73 -4.12 4.15 -5.66
C TRP A 73 -3.90 5.49 -4.93
N LEU A 74 -3.80 6.60 -5.65
CA LEU A 74 -3.68 7.95 -5.08
C LEU A 74 -4.90 8.30 -4.25
N CYS A 75 -6.11 8.02 -4.73
CA CYS A 75 -7.34 8.23 -3.97
C CYS A 75 -7.34 7.44 -2.66
N MET A 76 -6.95 6.16 -2.69
CA MET A 76 -6.83 5.34 -1.46
C MET A 76 -5.74 5.84 -0.52
N PHE A 77 -4.62 6.32 -1.06
CA PHE A 77 -3.53 6.87 -0.28
C PHE A 77 -3.95 8.15 0.44
N LEU A 78 -4.54 9.09 -0.29
CA LEU A 78 -5.07 10.34 0.25
C LEU A 78 -6.17 10.09 1.30
N SER A 79 -7.12 9.20 1.01
CA SER A 79 -8.18 8.86 1.97
C SER A 79 -7.64 8.28 3.27
N THR A 80 -6.58 7.47 3.19
CA THR A 80 -5.94 6.87 4.38
C THR A 80 -5.24 7.92 5.25
N PHE A 81 -4.76 9.03 4.69
CA PHE A 81 -4.11 10.10 5.47
C PHE A 81 -5.11 11.14 6.00
N THR A 82 -5.96 11.67 5.12
CA THR A 82 -6.81 12.82 5.45
C THR A 82 -7.91 12.44 6.44
N ILE A 83 -8.47 11.24 6.31
CA ILE A 83 -9.69 10.86 7.04
C ILE A 83 -9.41 10.57 8.52
N PRO A 84 -8.39 9.78 8.89
CA PRO A 84 -8.02 9.64 10.30
C PRO A 84 -7.68 10.98 10.95
N TYR A 85 -6.93 11.83 10.25
CA TYR A 85 -6.57 13.15 10.77
C TYR A 85 -7.79 14.04 11.01
N ALA A 86 -8.72 14.11 10.06
CA ALA A 86 -9.94 14.89 10.19
C ALA A 86 -10.85 14.39 11.31
N LEU A 87 -11.05 13.07 11.41
CA LEU A 87 -11.84 12.44 12.48
C LEU A 87 -11.21 12.69 13.85
N LEU A 88 -9.89 12.59 13.98
CA LEU A 88 -9.18 12.88 15.22
C LEU A 88 -9.37 14.34 15.65
N HIS A 89 -9.25 15.27 14.71
CA HIS A 89 -9.40 16.69 14.97
C HIS A 89 -10.85 17.04 15.37
N GLN A 90 -11.85 16.46 14.70
CA GLN A 90 -13.26 16.64 15.05
C GLN A 90 -13.59 16.01 16.42
N TRP A 91 -13.11 14.79 16.67
CA TRP A 91 -13.28 14.13 17.96
C TRP A 91 -12.65 14.94 19.10
N ALA A 92 -11.45 15.50 18.93
CA ALA A 92 -10.81 16.34 19.93
C ALA A 92 -11.65 17.58 20.28
N ARG A 93 -12.33 18.19 19.30
CA ARG A 93 -13.26 19.31 19.51
C ARG A 93 -14.53 18.87 20.25
N GLN A 94 -15.17 17.79 19.81
CA GLN A 94 -16.40 17.29 20.43
C GLN A 94 -16.17 16.71 21.83
N TYR A 95 -15.02 16.10 22.09
CA TYR A 95 -14.67 15.56 23.41
C TYR A 95 -14.64 16.63 24.51
N ARG A 96 -14.28 17.87 24.16
CA ARG A 96 -14.26 19.00 25.11
C ARG A 96 -15.67 19.48 25.50
N SER A 97 -16.66 19.29 24.63
CA SER A 97 -18.04 19.73 24.84
C SER A 97 -18.99 18.61 25.29
N ALA A 98 -18.59 17.34 25.18
CA ALA A 98 -19.45 16.20 25.43
C ALA A 98 -19.58 15.85 26.92
N ARG A 99 -20.82 15.76 27.40
CA ARG A 99 -21.17 15.34 28.77
C ARG A 99 -20.91 13.85 29.03
N PHE A 100 -21.06 13.01 28.00
CA PHE A 100 -20.84 11.56 28.05
C PHE A 100 -19.64 11.16 27.19
N LYS A 101 -18.43 11.39 27.73
CA LYS A 101 -17.14 11.17 27.06
C LYS A 101 -16.95 9.73 26.55
N GLY A 102 -17.42 8.73 27.29
CA GLY A 102 -17.27 7.32 26.91
C GLY A 102 -18.09 6.91 25.68
N LEU A 103 -19.34 7.36 25.60
CA LEU A 103 -20.25 7.01 24.50
C LEU A 103 -19.82 7.71 23.19
N SER A 104 -19.38 8.97 23.28
CA SER A 104 -18.87 9.70 22.11
C SER A 104 -17.62 9.05 21.50
N CYS A 105 -16.74 8.46 22.31
CA CYS A 105 -15.58 7.71 21.82
C CYS A 105 -15.97 6.41 21.13
N LEU A 106 -16.95 5.69 21.69
CA LEU A 106 -17.43 4.44 21.09
C LEU A 106 -18.08 4.71 19.73
N TRP A 107 -18.95 5.72 19.64
CA TRP A 107 -19.55 6.12 18.36
C TRP A 107 -18.51 6.54 17.31
N ALA A 108 -17.52 7.35 17.69
CA ALA A 108 -16.45 7.76 16.78
C ALA A 108 -15.61 6.56 16.30
N GLY A 109 -15.29 5.62 17.19
CA GLY A 109 -14.56 4.40 16.85
C GLY A 109 -15.35 3.48 15.92
N THR A 110 -16.64 3.27 16.17
CA THR A 110 -17.51 2.44 15.31
C THR A 110 -17.71 3.06 13.93
N LEU A 111 -17.94 4.38 13.85
CA LEU A 111 -18.08 5.09 12.58
C LEU A 111 -16.79 4.98 11.74
N PHE A 112 -15.64 5.09 12.41
CA PHE A 112 -14.32 4.93 11.79
C PHE A 112 -14.10 3.51 11.26
N LEU A 113 -14.48 2.48 12.01
CA LEU A 113 -14.38 1.09 11.57
C LEU A 113 -15.25 0.79 10.36
N ILE A 114 -16.49 1.31 10.33
CA ILE A 114 -17.41 1.13 9.18
C ILE A 114 -16.87 1.84 7.94
N PHE A 115 -16.42 3.09 8.10
CA PHE A 115 -15.84 3.85 7.01
C PHE A 115 -14.62 3.12 6.42
N GLN A 116 -13.79 2.56 7.30
CA GLN A 116 -12.59 1.80 6.93
C GLN A 116 -12.90 0.55 6.11
N THR A 117 -13.82 -0.30 6.55
CA THR A 117 -14.18 -1.53 5.83
C THR A 117 -14.81 -1.23 4.48
N VAL A 118 -15.61 -0.18 4.38
CA VAL A 118 -16.26 0.21 3.11
C VAL A 118 -15.23 0.81 2.14
N VAL A 119 -14.41 1.75 2.58
CA VAL A 119 -13.50 2.49 1.69
C VAL A 119 -12.25 1.70 1.31
N LEU A 120 -11.64 0.98 2.25
CA LEU A 120 -10.41 0.20 1.97
C LEU A 120 -10.68 -1.26 1.65
N GLY A 121 -11.82 -1.81 2.07
CA GLY A 121 -12.23 -3.18 1.75
C GLY A 121 -13.04 -3.25 0.46
N PHE A 122 -14.17 -2.55 0.43
CA PHE A 122 -15.16 -2.75 -0.64
C PHE A 122 -14.83 -1.99 -1.92
N LEU A 123 -14.38 -0.74 -1.80
CA LEU A 123 -14.10 0.16 -2.93
C LEU A 123 -13.02 -0.36 -3.90
N PRO A 124 -11.82 -0.82 -3.46
CA PRO A 124 -10.82 -1.40 -4.36
C PRO A 124 -11.33 -2.64 -5.06
N THR A 125 -11.98 -3.54 -4.31
CA THR A 125 -12.45 -4.82 -4.85
C THR A 125 -13.58 -4.60 -5.86
N TYR A 126 -14.47 -3.65 -5.61
CA TYR A 126 -15.51 -3.25 -6.55
C TYR A 126 -14.94 -2.65 -7.84
N VAL A 127 -13.97 -1.72 -7.72
CA VAL A 127 -13.30 -1.11 -8.89
C VAL A 127 -12.53 -2.15 -9.70
N VAL A 128 -11.94 -3.15 -9.04
CA VAL A 128 -11.23 -4.26 -9.69
C VAL A 128 -12.17 -5.20 -10.44
N LEU A 129 -13.30 -5.56 -9.83
CA LEU A 129 -14.30 -6.44 -10.44
C LEU A 129 -15.04 -5.74 -11.60
N ARG A 130 -15.33 -4.44 -11.47
CA ARG A 130 -16.06 -3.68 -12.49
C ARG A 130 -15.21 -3.37 -13.73
N ASN A 131 -13.93 -3.06 -13.55
CA ASN A 131 -13.06 -2.65 -14.65
C ASN A 131 -12.28 -3.81 -15.30
N ASN A 132 -12.51 -5.06 -14.88
CA ASN A 132 -11.82 -6.25 -15.40
C ASN A 132 -10.32 -6.04 -15.59
N PHE A 133 -9.62 -5.44 -14.60
CA PHE A 133 -8.20 -5.13 -14.75
C PHE A 133 -7.39 -6.36 -15.18
N PRO A 134 -6.30 -6.19 -15.93
CA PRO A 134 -5.43 -7.30 -16.24
C PRO A 134 -4.80 -7.89 -14.95
N PRO A 135 -4.47 -9.19 -14.95
CA PRO A 135 -4.13 -9.95 -13.74
C PRO A 135 -2.95 -9.36 -12.95
N ALA A 136 -1.96 -8.78 -13.62
CA ALA A 136 -0.81 -8.14 -12.98
C ALA A 136 -1.20 -6.90 -12.17
N SER A 137 -2.08 -6.06 -12.70
CA SER A 137 -2.58 -4.86 -12.02
C SER A 137 -3.40 -5.19 -10.78
N ARG A 138 -4.26 -6.23 -10.86
CA ARG A 138 -5.03 -6.72 -9.69
C ARG A 138 -4.12 -7.12 -8.54
N PHE A 139 -3.03 -7.82 -8.85
CA PHE A 139 -2.07 -8.27 -7.86
C PHE A 139 -1.40 -7.10 -7.12
N ILE A 140 -0.99 -6.05 -7.85
CA ILE A 140 -0.41 -4.84 -7.27
C ILE A 140 -1.40 -4.15 -6.32
N ILE A 141 -2.66 -3.98 -6.76
CA ILE A 141 -3.70 -3.34 -5.93
C ILE A 141 -3.97 -4.15 -4.66
N ILE A 142 -4.06 -5.47 -4.75
CA ILE A 142 -4.31 -6.35 -3.59
C ILE A 142 -3.13 -6.28 -2.61
N LEU A 143 -1.89 -6.33 -3.08
CA LEU A 143 -0.70 -6.22 -2.22
C LEU A 143 -0.66 -4.86 -1.50
N GLU A 144 -0.92 -3.77 -2.23
CA GLU A 144 -1.01 -2.43 -1.64
C GLU A 144 -2.18 -2.29 -0.66
N GLN A 145 -3.32 -2.93 -0.95
CA GLN A 145 -4.48 -3.00 -0.06
C GLN A 145 -4.13 -3.71 1.26
N VAL A 146 -3.45 -4.86 1.22
CA VAL A 146 -3.05 -5.61 2.42
C VAL A 146 -2.04 -4.82 3.26
N LYS A 147 -1.08 -4.16 2.60
CA LYS A 147 -0.09 -3.30 3.27
C LYS A 147 -0.75 -2.14 4.01
N ARG A 148 -1.67 -1.42 3.38
CA ARG A 148 -2.39 -0.31 4.02
C ARG A 148 -3.37 -0.78 5.08
N SER A 149 -4.08 -1.89 4.85
CA SER A 149 -4.99 -2.47 5.84
C SER A 149 -4.25 -2.78 7.15
N THR A 150 -3.07 -3.40 7.04
CA THR A 150 -2.21 -3.69 8.21
C THR A 150 -1.72 -2.41 8.89
N CYS A 151 -1.20 -1.44 8.11
CA CYS A 151 -0.69 -0.18 8.66
C CYS A 151 -1.79 0.62 9.37
N PHE A 152 -3.00 0.61 8.82
CA PHE A 152 -4.14 1.27 9.42
C PHE A 152 -4.62 0.56 10.69
N PHE A 153 -4.68 -0.77 10.70
CA PHE A 153 -5.04 -1.52 11.90
C PHE A 153 -4.13 -1.16 13.07
N VAL A 154 -2.83 -0.97 12.81
CA VAL A 154 -1.86 -0.47 13.79
C VAL A 154 -2.18 0.96 14.26
N ILE A 155 -2.56 1.87 13.35
CA ILE A 155 -2.97 3.24 13.69
C ILE A 155 -4.24 3.23 14.56
N PHE A 156 -5.24 2.41 14.22
CA PHE A 156 -6.47 2.27 14.99
C PHE A 156 -6.22 1.70 16.40
N PHE A 157 -5.39 0.67 16.53
CA PHE A 157 -4.99 0.15 17.84
C PHE A 157 -4.24 1.19 18.67
N THR A 158 -3.35 1.95 18.03
CA THR A 158 -2.64 3.07 18.68
C THR A 158 -3.62 4.15 19.16
N PHE A 159 -4.65 4.45 18.36
CA PHE A 159 -5.71 5.38 18.73
C PHE A 159 -6.57 4.88 19.90
N LEU A 160 -6.95 3.60 19.90
CA LEU A 160 -7.66 2.99 21.03
C LEU A 160 -6.83 3.02 22.33
N ILE A 161 -5.52 2.75 22.23
CA ILE A 161 -4.60 2.87 23.37
C ILE A 161 -4.54 4.33 23.84
N TYR A 162 -4.44 5.30 22.92
CA TYR A 162 -4.42 6.73 23.25
C TYR A 162 -5.71 7.17 23.97
N ILE A 163 -6.89 6.75 23.48
CA ILE A 163 -8.17 7.00 24.17
C ILE A 163 -8.19 6.36 25.57
N LYS A 164 -7.70 5.12 25.71
CA LYS A 164 -7.69 4.42 27.01
C LYS A 164 -6.75 5.10 28.02
N VAL A 165 -5.60 5.60 27.56
CA VAL A 165 -4.65 6.41 28.35
C VAL A 165 -5.26 7.76 28.73
N PHE A 166 -5.92 8.45 27.79
CA PHE A 166 -6.54 9.75 28.05
C PHE A 166 -7.75 9.64 29.00
N ARG A 167 -8.52 8.54 28.91
CA ARG A 167 -9.59 8.20 29.86
C ARG A 167 -9.05 8.03 31.29
N PHE A 168 -7.83 7.54 31.46
CA PHE A 168 -7.18 7.34 32.77
C PHE A 168 -6.60 8.63 33.37
N LYS A 169 -6.42 9.69 32.57
CA LYS A 169 -5.80 10.95 32.99
C LYS A 169 -6.79 12.11 33.16
N ALA A 170 -8.08 11.87 32.93
CA ALA A 170 -9.11 12.86 33.27
C ALA A 170 -9.39 12.79 34.78
N PRO A 171 -9.02 13.81 35.58
CA PRO A 171 -9.41 13.87 36.99
C PRO A 171 -10.93 13.98 37.10
N VAL A 172 -11.48 13.28 38.10
CA VAL A 172 -12.86 13.41 38.56
C VAL A 172 -13.14 14.86 38.96
#